data_AF-A0AAN8A614-F1
#
_entry.id   AF-A0AAN8A614-F1
#
_cell.length_a   1.000
_cell.length_b   1.000
_cell.length_c   1.000
_cell.angle_alpha   90.00
_cell.angle_beta   90.00
_cell.angle_gamma   90.00
#
_symmetry.space_group_name_H-M   'P 1'
#
loop_
_entity.id
_entity.type
_entity.pdbx_description
1 polymer ?
#
loop_
_entity_poly.entity_id
_entity_poly.type
_entity_poly.pdbx_seq_one_letter_code
_entity_poly.pdbx_strand_id
1 'polypeptide(L)'
;MSAWRISLDLAGLIFLADIDAVARRTAYMGGISFADVLVLCPGLHKQQHAPGLSKGEYPACAAMTTGYVFRVENEATVLYLQRMSKTGHLTTLSVTSETDTAALTVALTAYLCLRGDLWAVLVLAILVLVRICNYVVLGERLSGGWHGQREPGVRGDLLVLLSQDRWVRLRGAVDDLKAVTSGQWLQDPKEMEITLTTLGTLSVYFAAILLVNATNAGRAVVLFLVILNAVLVMIANADTKVLRMNGKLLKSVGEPKAYGRRLDLAHELIKETGRKDWALRMGMVQPEKDEEGPVVM
;
A
#
# COMPACT_ATOMS: atom_id res chain seq x y z
N MET A 1 -19.05 -28.90 -36.80
CA MET A 1 -18.48 -28.59 -35.47
C MET A 1 -19.01 -27.23 -35.03
N SER A 2 -19.98 -27.21 -34.13
CA SER A 2 -20.56 -26.00 -33.57
C SER A 2 -19.52 -25.32 -32.68
N ALA A 3 -18.93 -24.24 -33.17
CA ALA A 3 -18.08 -23.37 -32.36
C ALA A 3 -18.90 -22.86 -31.16
N TRP A 4 -18.39 -23.06 -29.95
CA TRP A 4 -18.93 -22.43 -28.75
C TRP A 4 -18.96 -20.92 -28.97
N ARG A 5 -20.14 -20.35 -29.24
CA ARG A 5 -20.35 -18.91 -29.18
C ARG A 5 -20.37 -18.55 -27.70
N ILE A 6 -19.20 -18.30 -27.13
CA ILE A 6 -19.10 -17.67 -25.81
C ILE A 6 -19.69 -16.27 -25.98
N SER A 7 -20.86 -16.03 -25.39
CA SER A 7 -21.41 -14.68 -25.30
C SER A 7 -20.53 -13.87 -24.35
N LEU A 8 -19.98 -12.77 -24.87
CA LEU A 8 -19.20 -11.80 -24.11
C LEU A 8 -20.07 -10.58 -23.73
N ASP A 9 -21.40 -10.73 -23.72
CA ASP A 9 -22.33 -9.63 -23.47
C ASP A 9 -22.16 -9.02 -22.06
N LEU A 10 -21.65 -9.81 -21.10
CA LEU A 10 -21.39 -9.36 -19.73
C LEU A 10 -19.90 -9.09 -19.44
N ALA A 11 -19.06 -8.98 -20.47
CA ALA A 11 -17.62 -8.74 -20.30
C ALA A 11 -17.32 -7.48 -19.47
N GLY A 12 -18.18 -6.46 -19.52
CA GLY A 12 -18.04 -5.22 -18.76
C GLY A 12 -18.12 -5.38 -17.23
N LEU A 13 -18.74 -6.47 -16.74
CA LEU A 13 -18.82 -6.73 -15.30
C LEU A 13 -17.44 -6.92 -14.66
N ILE A 14 -16.42 -7.28 -15.44
CA ILE A 14 -15.04 -7.41 -14.93
C ILE A 14 -14.52 -6.10 -14.33
N PHE A 15 -15.00 -4.94 -14.80
CA PHE A 15 -14.58 -3.63 -14.26
C PHE A 15 -15.03 -3.41 -12.82
N LEU A 16 -16.13 -4.07 -12.43
CA LEU A 16 -16.73 -4.02 -11.09
C LEU A 16 -16.06 -5.00 -10.12
N ALA A 17 -15.15 -5.85 -10.59
CA ALA A 17 -14.52 -6.83 -9.71
C ALA A 17 -13.79 -6.12 -8.56
N ASP A 18 -14.03 -6.63 -7.36
CA ASP A 18 -13.46 -6.13 -6.13
C ASP A 18 -11.98 -6.56 -6.01
N ILE A 19 -11.09 -5.78 -6.65
CA ILE A 19 -9.66 -6.04 -6.67
C ILE A 19 -8.88 -4.80 -6.23
N ASP A 20 -8.17 -4.92 -5.11
CA ASP A 20 -7.37 -3.81 -4.54
C ASP A 20 -5.96 -3.68 -5.15
N ALA A 21 -5.71 -4.26 -6.33
CA ALA A 21 -4.38 -4.34 -6.93
C ALA A 21 -3.76 -2.94 -7.13
N VAL A 22 -4.55 -1.99 -7.63
CA VAL A 22 -4.12 -0.61 -7.85
C VAL A 22 -3.91 0.12 -6.51
N ALA A 23 -4.85 -0.01 -5.57
CA ALA A 23 -4.75 0.63 -4.25
C ALA A 23 -3.51 0.15 -3.49
N ARG A 24 -3.20 -1.15 -3.55
CA ARG A 24 -2.02 -1.75 -2.94
C ARG A 24 -0.72 -1.27 -3.62
N ARG A 25 -0.70 -1.16 -4.95
CA ARG A 25 0.43 -0.57 -5.70
C ARG A 25 0.68 0.86 -5.25
N THR A 26 -0.38 1.67 -5.15
CA THR A 26 -0.28 3.06 -4.67
C THR A 26 0.27 3.14 -3.26
N ALA A 27 -0.20 2.29 -2.33
CA ALA A 27 0.31 2.24 -0.96
C ALA A 27 1.81 1.86 -0.92
N TYR A 28 2.26 0.89 -1.72
CA TYR A 28 3.67 0.50 -1.74
C TYR A 28 4.59 1.50 -2.41
N MET A 29 4.10 2.23 -3.41
CA MET A 29 4.91 3.22 -4.12
C MET A 29 4.91 4.59 -3.41
N GLY A 30 3.96 4.84 -2.48
CA GLY A 30 3.87 6.06 -1.68
C GLY A 30 3.92 7.35 -2.51
N GLY A 31 3.51 7.26 -3.78
CA GLY A 31 3.78 8.23 -4.82
C GLY A 31 2.99 7.90 -6.09
N ILE A 32 3.02 8.82 -7.05
CA ILE A 32 2.31 8.71 -8.32
C ILE A 32 3.27 8.76 -9.49
N SER A 33 3.10 7.83 -10.43
CA SER A 33 3.69 7.93 -11.76
C SER A 33 2.58 8.27 -12.75
N PHE A 34 2.84 9.21 -13.67
CA PHE A 34 1.89 9.48 -14.76
C PHE A 34 1.66 8.23 -15.61
N ALA A 35 2.65 7.34 -15.68
CA ALA A 35 2.55 6.08 -16.39
C ALA A 35 1.47 5.13 -15.82
N ASP A 36 1.14 5.26 -14.52
CA ASP A 36 0.06 4.50 -13.87
C ASP A 36 -1.34 4.91 -14.39
N VAL A 37 -1.47 6.02 -15.11
CA VAL A 37 -2.74 6.43 -15.75
C VAL A 37 -3.18 5.41 -16.80
N LEU A 38 -2.22 4.75 -17.43
CA LEU A 38 -2.49 3.76 -18.47
C LEU A 38 -2.68 2.35 -17.90
N VAL A 39 -2.46 2.13 -16.61
CA VAL A 39 -2.65 0.81 -16.00
C VAL A 39 -4.14 0.62 -15.71
N LEU A 40 -4.84 -0.03 -16.66
CA LEU A 40 -6.27 -0.30 -16.57
C LEU A 40 -6.49 -1.72 -16.00
N CYS A 41 -7.00 -1.81 -14.77
CA CYS A 41 -7.30 -3.05 -14.05
C CYS A 41 -8.71 -2.98 -13.44
N PRO A 42 -9.35 -4.08 -13.03
CA PRO A 42 -10.52 -4.00 -12.19
C PRO A 42 -10.24 -3.25 -10.87
N GLY A 43 -11.26 -2.63 -10.30
CA GLY A 43 -11.12 -1.90 -9.04
C GLY A 43 -10.44 -0.53 -9.13
N LEU A 44 -10.36 0.10 -10.33
CA LEU A 44 -9.76 1.44 -10.49
C LEU A 44 -10.34 2.49 -9.54
N HIS A 45 -11.63 2.38 -9.24
CA HIS A 45 -12.36 3.27 -8.35
C HIS A 45 -11.92 3.14 -6.88
N LYS A 46 -11.19 2.06 -6.52
CA LYS A 46 -10.77 1.80 -5.15
C LYS A 46 -9.42 2.43 -4.78
N GLN A 47 -8.71 3.03 -5.72
CA GLN A 47 -7.37 3.57 -5.49
C GLN A 47 -7.31 4.54 -4.29
N GLN A 48 -8.35 5.34 -4.07
CA GLN A 48 -8.43 6.32 -2.99
C GLN A 48 -8.61 5.71 -1.59
N HIS A 49 -9.00 4.44 -1.51
CA HIS A 49 -9.16 3.67 -0.27
C HIS A 49 -7.88 2.98 0.19
N ALA A 50 -6.73 3.26 -0.46
CA ALA A 50 -5.44 2.67 -0.11
C ALA A 50 -5.08 2.77 1.39
N PRO A 51 -5.38 3.87 2.13
CA PRO A 51 -5.15 3.92 3.58
C PRO A 51 -5.92 2.86 4.37
N GLY A 52 -7.12 2.49 3.91
CA GLY A 52 -7.97 1.48 4.56
C GLY A 52 -7.40 0.05 4.48
N LEU A 53 -6.39 -0.20 3.63
CA LEU A 53 -5.78 -1.52 3.48
C LEU A 53 -5.04 -1.99 4.75
N SER A 54 -4.62 -1.06 5.62
CA SER A 54 -4.03 -1.37 6.93
C SER A 54 -5.03 -1.96 7.93
N LYS A 55 -6.34 -1.93 7.60
CA LYS A 55 -7.46 -2.32 8.46
C LYS A 55 -7.54 -1.53 9.77
N GLY A 56 -7.05 -0.29 9.77
CA GLY A 56 -7.10 0.60 10.94
C GLY A 56 -6.16 0.20 12.08
N GLU A 57 -5.15 -0.63 11.81
CA GLU A 57 -4.13 -0.96 12.80
C GLU A 57 -3.14 0.21 12.96
N TYR A 58 -2.88 0.61 14.21
CA TYR A 58 -1.88 1.61 14.57
C TYR A 58 -0.91 1.00 15.59
N PRO A 59 0.09 0.22 15.13
CA PRO A 59 0.89 -0.62 16.00
C PRO A 59 1.76 0.24 16.93
N ALA A 60 1.93 -0.25 18.16
CA ALA A 60 2.79 0.40 19.13
C ALA A 60 4.26 0.25 18.70
N CYS A 61 5.00 1.34 18.80
CA CYS A 61 6.39 1.46 18.39
C CYS A 61 7.20 2.05 19.55
N ALA A 62 8.32 1.42 19.86
CA ALA A 62 9.25 1.93 20.86
C ALA A 62 10.60 2.23 20.23
N ALA A 63 11.09 3.45 20.44
CA ALA A 63 12.48 3.79 20.16
C ALA A 63 13.38 3.19 21.24
N MET A 64 14.10 2.13 20.90
CA MET A 64 14.99 1.44 21.85
C MET A 64 16.22 2.27 22.22
N THR A 65 16.54 3.29 21.42
CA THR A 65 17.61 4.25 21.72
C THR A 65 17.20 5.26 22.79
N THR A 66 15.96 5.75 22.76
CA THR A 66 15.50 6.85 23.63
C THR A 66 14.53 6.42 24.73
N GLY A 67 13.89 5.26 24.60
CA GLY A 67 12.83 4.82 25.52
C GLY A 67 11.44 5.32 25.15
N TYR A 68 11.32 6.17 24.12
CA TYR A 68 10.06 6.80 23.74
C TYR A 68 9.12 5.82 23.04
N VAL A 69 7.85 5.83 23.42
CA VAL A 69 6.80 4.96 22.84
C VAL A 69 5.77 5.82 22.14
N PHE A 70 5.43 5.45 20.90
CA PHE A 70 4.47 6.12 20.03
C PHE A 70 3.76 5.09 19.14
N ARG A 71 2.86 5.53 18.26
CA ARG A 71 2.20 4.65 17.29
C ARG A 71 2.73 4.91 15.89
N VAL A 72 2.85 3.86 15.09
CA VAL A 72 3.07 4.03 13.64
C VAL A 72 1.74 4.50 13.05
N GLU A 73 1.70 5.74 12.59
CA GLU A 73 0.49 6.38 12.04
C GLU A 73 0.35 6.16 10.54
N ASN A 74 1.48 5.97 9.86
CA ASN A 74 1.50 5.79 8.41
C ASN A 74 0.93 4.44 7.98
N GLU A 75 -0.29 4.45 7.43
CA GLU A 75 -1.07 3.25 7.11
C GLU A 75 -0.42 2.38 6.02
N ALA A 76 0.24 3.00 5.04
CA ALA A 76 0.98 2.29 4.00
C ALA A 76 2.20 1.54 4.58
N THR A 77 2.88 2.16 5.55
CA THR A 77 3.92 1.48 6.32
C THR A 77 3.36 0.32 7.11
N VAL A 78 2.25 0.50 7.82
CA VAL A 78 1.60 -0.60 8.56
C VAL A 78 1.22 -1.75 7.63
N LEU A 79 0.59 -1.48 6.48
CA LEU A 79 0.25 -2.49 5.46
C LEU A 79 1.49 -3.28 5.01
N TYR A 80 2.59 -2.59 4.76
CA TYR A 80 3.84 -3.22 4.36
C TYR A 80 4.44 -4.09 5.47
N LEU A 81 4.43 -3.59 6.72
CA LEU A 81 4.92 -4.33 7.88
C LEU A 81 4.09 -5.59 8.14
N GLN A 82 2.76 -5.51 8.06
CA GLN A 82 1.87 -6.67 8.18
C GLN A 82 2.22 -7.76 7.15
N ARG A 83 2.58 -7.35 5.93
CA ARG A 83 2.94 -8.30 4.88
C ARG A 83 4.32 -8.93 5.07
N MET A 84 5.31 -8.13 5.46
CA MET A 84 6.70 -8.59 5.54
C MET A 84 7.04 -9.33 6.83
N SER A 85 6.20 -9.23 7.86
CA SER A 85 6.41 -9.89 9.15
C SER A 85 5.71 -11.24 9.25
N LYS A 86 6.33 -12.16 10.00
CA LYS A 86 5.78 -13.49 10.32
C LYS A 86 5.49 -13.58 11.82
N THR A 87 4.41 -14.26 12.19
CA THR A 87 4.05 -14.48 13.60
C THR A 87 5.17 -15.19 14.34
N GLY A 88 5.52 -14.69 15.53
CA GLY A 88 6.60 -15.22 16.37
C GLY A 88 8.02 -14.94 15.84
N HIS A 89 8.18 -14.10 14.82
CA HIS A 89 9.48 -13.76 14.25
C HIS A 89 9.78 -12.27 14.32
N LEU A 90 11.05 -11.92 14.53
CA LEU A 90 11.58 -10.56 14.40
C LEU A 90 12.10 -10.34 12.97
N THR A 91 11.52 -9.38 12.24
CA THR A 91 11.95 -9.00 10.87
C THR A 91 12.65 -7.64 10.89
N THR A 92 13.84 -7.51 10.29
CA THR A 92 14.59 -6.23 10.22
C THR A 92 14.48 -5.61 8.83
N LEU A 93 14.46 -4.27 8.66
CA LEU A 93 14.31 -3.60 7.35
C LEU A 93 15.35 -2.43 7.07
N SER A 94 15.75 -2.13 5.80
CA SER A 94 16.65 -1.08 5.19
C SER A 94 16.13 -0.50 3.83
N VAL A 95 16.89 0.18 2.93
CA VAL A 95 16.36 1.12 1.87
C VAL A 95 16.92 0.83 0.42
N THR A 96 16.13 0.72 -0.70
CA THR A 96 16.62 0.70 -2.16
C THR A 96 15.54 0.86 -3.30
N SER A 97 15.88 0.99 -4.61
CA SER A 97 14.98 1.39 -5.75
C SER A 97 14.73 0.34 -6.89
N GLU A 98 13.69 0.53 -7.74
CA GLU A 98 13.36 -0.24 -9.00
C GLU A 98 12.24 0.33 -9.95
N THR A 99 11.92 -0.34 -11.07
CA THR A 99 11.50 0.23 -12.40
C THR A 99 10.01 0.00 -12.84
N ASP A 100 9.54 0.76 -13.86
CA ASP A 100 8.14 1.05 -14.27
C ASP A 100 7.54 0.16 -15.41
N THR A 101 6.20 -0.02 -15.48
CA THR A 101 5.50 -1.04 -16.33
C THR A 101 4.46 -0.52 -17.35
N ALA A 102 4.59 0.69 -17.89
CA ALA A 102 3.51 1.33 -18.67
C ALA A 102 3.35 0.96 -20.17
N ALA A 103 4.23 0.13 -20.74
CA ALA A 103 4.31 -0.06 -22.19
C ALA A 103 3.12 -0.83 -22.83
N LEU A 104 2.42 -1.69 -22.08
CA LEU A 104 1.47 -2.65 -22.63
C LEU A 104 0.11 -2.03 -23.06
N THR A 105 -0.38 -1.01 -22.35
CA THR A 105 -1.67 -0.37 -22.64
C THR A 105 -1.63 0.48 -23.91
N VAL A 106 -0.51 1.17 -24.18
CA VAL A 106 -0.33 1.98 -25.40
C VAL A 106 -0.44 1.11 -26.65
N ALA A 107 0.23 -0.05 -26.65
CA ALA A 107 0.25 -0.97 -27.79
C ALA A 107 -1.14 -1.54 -28.14
N LEU A 108 -1.92 -1.96 -27.13
CA LEU A 108 -3.25 -2.55 -27.33
C LEU A 108 -4.33 -1.51 -27.69
N THR A 109 -4.19 -0.28 -27.20
CA THR A 109 -5.09 0.83 -27.58
C THR A 109 -4.89 1.20 -29.06
N ALA A 110 -3.64 1.27 -29.53
CA ALA A 110 -3.34 1.50 -30.94
C ALA A 110 -3.94 0.41 -31.85
N TYR A 111 -3.90 -0.86 -31.42
CA TYR A 111 -4.50 -1.97 -32.17
C TYR A 111 -6.03 -1.84 -32.35
N LEU A 112 -6.76 -1.38 -31.32
CA LEU A 112 -8.21 -1.18 -31.41
C LEU A 112 -8.59 -0.01 -32.31
N CYS A 113 -7.81 1.08 -32.27
CA CYS A 113 -7.99 2.21 -33.19
C CYS A 113 -7.84 1.78 -34.65
N LEU A 114 -6.86 0.91 -34.96
CA LEU A 114 -6.64 0.39 -36.31
C LEU A 114 -7.77 -0.54 -36.80
N ARG A 115 -8.51 -1.17 -35.88
CA ARG A 115 -9.66 -2.03 -36.18
C ARG A 115 -10.99 -1.27 -36.30
N GLY A 116 -11.03 0.01 -35.95
CA GLY A 116 -12.22 0.86 -36.05
C GLY A 116 -13.32 0.60 -35.02
N ASP A 117 -13.03 -0.10 -33.90
CA ASP A 117 -14.02 -0.34 -32.84
C ASP A 117 -14.14 0.89 -31.91
N LEU A 118 -14.95 1.86 -32.33
CA LEU A 118 -15.13 3.13 -31.62
C LEU A 118 -15.74 2.97 -30.23
N TRP A 119 -16.61 1.97 -30.02
CA TRP A 119 -17.20 1.70 -28.71
C TRP A 119 -16.16 1.16 -27.72
N ALA A 120 -15.31 0.23 -28.15
CA ALA A 120 -14.21 -0.26 -27.33
C ALA A 120 -13.21 0.87 -27.01
N VAL A 121 -12.89 1.74 -27.98
CA VAL A 121 -12.02 2.90 -27.76
C VAL A 121 -12.65 3.91 -26.80
N LEU A 122 -13.96 4.19 -26.92
CA LEU A 122 -14.68 5.07 -26.00
C LEU A 122 -14.65 4.54 -24.56
N VAL A 123 -14.85 3.23 -24.38
CA VAL A 123 -14.75 2.57 -23.07
C VAL A 123 -13.35 2.75 -22.49
N LEU A 124 -12.28 2.49 -23.26
CA LEU A 124 -10.91 2.70 -22.80
C LEU A 124 -10.63 4.17 -22.47
N ALA A 125 -11.13 5.11 -23.27
CA ALA A 125 -10.98 6.54 -23.02
C ALA A 125 -11.65 6.96 -21.70
N ILE A 126 -12.86 6.44 -21.40
CA ILE A 126 -13.52 6.68 -20.11
C ILE A 126 -12.67 6.13 -18.96
N LEU A 127 -12.15 4.89 -19.08
CA LEU A 127 -11.32 4.29 -18.03
C LEU A 127 -10.03 5.11 -17.82
N VAL A 128 -9.38 5.58 -18.88
CA VAL A 128 -8.20 6.46 -18.81
C VAL A 128 -8.57 7.80 -18.16
N LEU A 129 -9.70 8.41 -18.50
CA LEU A 129 -10.16 9.65 -17.87
C LEU A 129 -10.34 9.47 -16.35
N VAL A 130 -10.95 8.36 -15.92
CA VAL A 130 -11.07 8.03 -14.49
C VAL A 130 -9.70 7.91 -13.82
N ARG A 131 -8.70 7.35 -14.51
CA ARG A 131 -7.32 7.29 -14.00
C ARG A 131 -6.66 8.67 -13.91
N ILE A 132 -6.90 9.55 -14.88
CA ILE A 132 -6.41 10.94 -14.83
C ILE A 132 -7.01 11.67 -13.64
N CYS A 133 -8.33 11.58 -13.43
CA CYS A 133 -9.00 12.17 -12.28
C CYS A 133 -8.41 11.66 -10.96
N ASN A 134 -8.20 10.34 -10.85
CA ASN A 134 -7.55 9.74 -9.68
C ASN A 134 -6.10 10.20 -9.48
N TYR A 135 -5.33 10.34 -10.56
CA TYR A 135 -3.96 10.85 -10.51
C TYR A 135 -3.90 12.28 -9.96
N VAL A 136 -4.79 13.16 -10.46
CA VAL A 136 -4.87 14.55 -9.99
C VAL A 136 -5.23 14.61 -8.50
N VAL A 137 -6.30 13.91 -8.09
CA VAL A 137 -6.72 13.88 -6.67
C VAL A 137 -5.62 13.31 -5.78
N LEU A 138 -4.96 12.25 -6.23
CA LEU A 138 -3.89 11.61 -5.46
C LEU A 138 -2.67 12.53 -5.32
N GLY A 139 -2.33 13.31 -6.36
CA GLY A 139 -1.25 14.29 -6.32
C GLY A 139 -1.47 15.37 -5.27
N GLU A 140 -2.70 15.90 -5.19
CA GLU A 140 -3.09 16.88 -4.17
C GLU A 140 -3.02 16.29 -2.76
N ARG A 141 -3.55 15.07 -2.57
CA ARG A 141 -3.62 14.39 -1.27
C ARG A 141 -2.26 13.89 -0.73
N LEU A 142 -1.27 13.71 -1.60
CA LEU A 142 0.10 13.29 -1.21
C LEU A 142 0.97 14.46 -0.73
N SER A 143 0.48 15.70 -0.75
CA SER A 143 1.31 16.88 -0.45
C SER A 143 1.66 17.01 1.05
N GLY A 144 2.93 16.73 1.38
CA GLY A 144 3.67 17.28 2.54
C GLY A 144 3.03 17.12 3.92
N GLY A 145 3.03 15.89 4.45
CA GLY A 145 2.66 15.64 5.85
C GLY A 145 3.65 16.24 6.86
N TRP A 146 3.17 16.47 8.09
CA TRP A 146 4.02 16.85 9.23
C TRP A 146 4.80 15.63 9.74
N HIS A 147 6.12 15.80 9.97
CA HIS A 147 7.02 14.72 10.41
C HIS A 147 7.80 15.05 11.69
N GLY A 148 7.26 15.95 12.51
CA GLY A 148 7.92 16.38 13.75
C GLY A 148 9.16 17.25 13.53
N GLN A 149 9.89 17.49 14.62
CA GLN A 149 11.14 18.26 14.61
C GLN A 149 12.25 17.47 13.91
N ARG A 150 13.05 18.15 13.07
CA ARG A 150 14.23 17.56 12.42
C ARG A 150 15.33 17.24 13.42
N GLU A 151 15.92 16.06 13.29
CA GLU A 151 17.01 15.55 14.13
C GLU A 151 18.14 14.99 13.25
N PRO A 152 18.90 15.87 12.57
CA PRO A 152 19.89 15.45 11.59
C PRO A 152 21.06 14.69 12.24
N GLY A 153 21.47 13.59 11.60
CA GLY A 153 22.63 12.79 12.01
C GLY A 153 22.36 11.79 13.15
N VAL A 154 21.16 11.77 13.72
CA VAL A 154 20.80 10.83 14.79
C VAL A 154 20.37 9.49 14.19
N ARG A 155 20.90 8.38 14.74
CA ARG A 155 20.48 7.01 14.38
C ARG A 155 19.37 6.55 15.33
N GLY A 156 18.30 5.99 14.76
CA GLY A 156 17.20 5.40 15.49
C GLY A 156 17.16 3.87 15.34
N ASP A 157 16.64 3.22 16.36
CA ASP A 157 16.33 1.79 16.37
C ASP A 157 14.94 1.63 17.00
N LEU A 158 13.96 1.24 16.19
CA LEU A 158 12.56 1.14 16.58
C LEU A 158 12.14 -0.32 16.62
N LEU A 159 11.44 -0.72 17.68
CA LEU A 159 10.71 -1.98 17.76
C LEU A 159 9.22 -1.70 17.58
N VAL A 160 8.62 -2.28 16.55
CA VAL A 160 7.19 -2.18 16.24
C VAL A 160 6.52 -3.52 16.59
N LEU A 161 5.47 -3.46 17.43
CA LEU A 161 4.63 -4.61 17.76
C LEU A 161 3.34 -4.55 16.94
N LEU A 162 3.21 -5.49 16.01
CA LEU A 162 1.99 -5.68 15.23
C LEU A 162 1.13 -6.76 15.87
N SER A 163 -0.15 -6.70 15.54
CA SER A 163 -1.15 -7.73 15.84
C SER A 163 -0.69 -9.09 15.33
N GLN A 164 -1.15 -10.16 15.99
CA GLN A 164 -0.77 -11.55 15.72
C GLN A 164 0.71 -11.87 16.06
N ASP A 165 1.24 -11.24 17.11
CA ASP A 165 2.61 -11.49 17.61
C ASP A 165 3.68 -11.36 16.53
N ARG A 166 3.56 -10.32 15.70
CA ARG A 166 4.52 -9.98 14.65
C ARG A 166 5.39 -8.83 15.14
N TRP A 167 6.70 -9.00 15.07
CA TRP A 167 7.65 -8.02 15.60
C TRP A 167 8.57 -7.54 14.49
N VAL A 168 8.70 -6.21 14.37
CA VAL A 168 9.55 -5.61 13.34
C VAL A 168 10.54 -4.66 13.99
N ARG A 169 11.80 -4.76 13.57
CA ARG A 169 12.86 -3.82 13.96
C ARG A 169 13.19 -2.90 12.79
N LEU A 170 13.01 -1.60 12.97
CA LEU A 170 13.37 -0.59 11.97
C LEU A 170 14.62 0.15 12.42
N ARG A 171 15.65 0.20 11.57
CA ARG A 171 16.90 0.89 11.84
C ARG A 171 17.21 1.88 10.73
N GLY A 172 17.66 3.07 11.08
CA GLY A 172 17.92 4.13 10.11
C GLY A 172 18.28 5.46 10.75
N ALA A 173 18.32 6.53 9.96
CA ALA A 173 18.34 7.88 10.50
C ALA A 173 16.97 8.21 11.13
N VAL A 174 16.94 8.95 12.24
CA VAL A 174 15.69 9.30 12.93
C VAL A 174 14.73 10.05 12.01
N ASP A 175 15.23 10.97 11.19
CA ASP A 175 14.41 11.70 10.23
C ASP A 175 13.79 10.80 9.15
N ASP A 176 14.52 9.77 8.70
CA ASP A 176 14.00 8.80 7.74
C ASP A 176 12.95 7.90 8.38
N LEU A 177 13.18 7.48 9.63
CA LEU A 177 12.23 6.70 10.41
C LEU A 177 10.94 7.50 10.63
N LYS A 178 11.04 8.78 11.03
CA LYS A 178 9.90 9.67 11.15
C LYS A 178 9.15 9.79 9.82
N ALA A 179 9.84 10.02 8.71
CA ALA A 179 9.20 10.16 7.40
C ALA A 179 8.37 8.92 6.99
N VAL A 180 8.78 7.71 7.41
CA VAL A 180 8.03 6.48 7.10
C VAL A 180 7.03 6.08 8.18
N THR A 181 7.17 6.50 9.44
CA THR A 181 6.27 6.07 10.53
C THR A 181 5.26 7.11 10.98
N SER A 182 5.55 8.40 10.80
CA SER A 182 4.75 9.51 11.34
C SER A 182 3.78 10.09 10.33
N GLY A 183 2.63 10.53 10.83
CA GLY A 183 1.59 11.15 10.05
C GLY A 183 0.88 10.21 9.09
N GLN A 184 -0.30 10.64 8.65
CA GLN A 184 -1.00 10.01 7.53
C GLN A 184 -0.19 10.25 6.25
N TRP A 185 -0.02 9.21 5.45
CA TRP A 185 0.68 9.33 4.16
C TRP A 185 -0.20 9.90 3.05
N LEU A 186 -1.52 9.81 3.22
CA LEU A 186 -2.50 10.31 2.28
C LEU A 186 -3.55 11.09 3.06
N GLN A 187 -3.64 12.40 2.81
CA GLN A 187 -4.55 13.28 3.53
C GLN A 187 -6.02 12.90 3.31
N ASP A 188 -6.90 13.27 4.24
CA ASP A 188 -8.34 13.14 4.06
C ASP A 188 -8.83 13.94 2.84
N PRO A 189 -9.70 13.35 2.00
CA PRO A 189 -10.11 13.98 0.76
C PRO A 189 -11.04 15.17 1.04
N LYS A 190 -10.88 16.24 0.26
CA LYS A 190 -11.81 17.39 0.27
C LYS A 190 -13.13 17.01 -0.43
N GLU A 191 -14.20 17.78 -0.19
CA GLU A 191 -15.52 17.52 -0.80
C GLU A 191 -15.47 17.44 -2.33
N MET A 192 -14.68 18.31 -2.98
CA MET A 192 -14.51 18.28 -4.44
C MET A 192 -13.76 17.03 -4.93
N GLU A 193 -12.79 16.55 -4.16
CA GLU A 193 -12.04 15.32 -4.46
C GLU A 193 -12.92 14.08 -4.29
N ILE A 194 -13.77 14.06 -3.24
CA ILE A 194 -14.79 13.02 -3.04
C ILE A 194 -15.78 13.00 -4.21
N THR A 195 -16.25 14.18 -4.63
CA THR A 195 -17.18 14.30 -5.75
C THR A 195 -16.55 13.78 -7.05
N LEU A 196 -15.31 14.19 -7.35
CA LEU A 196 -14.59 13.77 -8.56
C LEU A 196 -14.33 12.25 -8.59
N THR A 197 -13.96 11.67 -7.45
CA THR A 197 -13.70 10.22 -7.33
C THR A 197 -15.00 9.40 -7.39
N THR A 198 -16.11 9.95 -6.86
CA THR A 198 -17.45 9.35 -7.00
C THR A 198 -17.93 9.38 -8.45
N LEU A 199 -17.77 10.52 -9.15
CA LEU A 199 -18.06 10.63 -10.58
C LEU A 199 -17.21 9.67 -11.41
N GLY A 200 -15.94 9.53 -11.06
CA GLY A 200 -15.06 8.52 -11.67
C GLY A 200 -15.60 7.09 -11.49
N THR A 201 -16.08 6.77 -10.29
CA THR A 201 -16.69 5.46 -9.99
C THR A 201 -17.94 5.20 -10.83
N LEU A 202 -18.86 6.16 -10.91
CA LEU A 202 -20.04 6.07 -11.75
C LEU A 202 -19.68 5.93 -13.24
N SER A 203 -18.62 6.59 -13.68
CA SER A 203 -18.12 6.49 -15.05
C SER A 203 -17.59 5.10 -15.39
N VAL A 204 -16.96 4.40 -14.43
CA VAL A 204 -16.58 2.98 -14.60
C VAL A 204 -17.81 2.10 -14.79
N TYR A 205 -18.88 2.33 -14.01
CA TYR A 205 -20.12 1.57 -14.13
C TYR A 205 -20.79 1.82 -15.48
N PHE A 206 -20.79 3.06 -15.93
CA PHE A 206 -21.29 3.44 -17.24
C PHE A 206 -20.45 2.80 -18.37
N ALA A 207 -19.12 2.77 -18.25
CA ALA A 207 -18.23 2.10 -19.20
C ALA A 207 -18.51 0.59 -19.31
N ALA A 208 -18.86 -0.08 -18.21
CA ALA A 208 -19.25 -1.49 -18.23
C ALA A 208 -20.51 -1.72 -19.08
N ILE A 209 -21.50 -0.82 -18.98
CA ILE A 209 -22.74 -0.87 -19.78
C ILE A 209 -22.45 -0.58 -21.25
N LEU A 210 -21.62 0.43 -21.54
CA LEU A 210 -21.28 0.81 -22.91
C LEU A 210 -20.51 -0.28 -23.68
N LEU A 211 -19.74 -1.13 -22.99
CA LEU A 211 -18.97 -2.20 -23.62
C LEU A 211 -19.88 -3.22 -24.35
N VAL A 212 -21.15 -3.33 -23.97
CA VAL A 212 -22.15 -4.16 -24.67
C VAL A 212 -22.34 -3.70 -26.12
N ASN A 213 -22.09 -2.44 -26.46
CA ASN A 213 -22.19 -1.97 -27.84
C ASN A 213 -20.96 -2.28 -28.70
N ALA A 214 -19.85 -2.72 -28.09
CA ALA A 214 -18.62 -3.06 -28.82
C ALA A 214 -18.73 -4.42 -29.53
N THR A 215 -17.87 -4.63 -30.54
CA THR A 215 -17.81 -5.91 -31.24
C THR A 215 -17.30 -7.03 -30.33
N ASN A 216 -17.62 -8.29 -30.60
CA ASN A 216 -17.09 -9.42 -29.82
C ASN A 216 -15.55 -9.42 -29.74
N ALA A 217 -14.87 -8.99 -30.82
CA ALA A 217 -13.42 -8.83 -30.84
C ALA A 217 -12.97 -7.68 -29.92
N GLY A 218 -13.62 -6.52 -29.97
CA GLY A 218 -13.32 -5.39 -29.10
C GLY A 218 -13.52 -5.72 -27.62
N ARG A 219 -14.64 -6.39 -27.28
CA ARG A 219 -14.91 -6.88 -25.92
C ARG A 219 -13.82 -7.84 -25.43
N ALA A 220 -13.40 -8.79 -26.27
CA ALA A 220 -12.35 -9.74 -25.93
C ALA A 220 -11.00 -9.05 -25.67
N VAL A 221 -10.63 -8.06 -26.50
CA VAL A 221 -9.39 -7.29 -26.31
C VAL A 221 -9.43 -6.47 -25.03
N VAL A 222 -10.53 -5.77 -24.76
CA VAL A 222 -10.69 -4.97 -23.54
C VAL A 222 -10.63 -5.87 -22.29
N LEU A 223 -11.32 -7.01 -22.31
CA LEU A 223 -11.30 -7.99 -21.23
C LEU A 223 -9.89 -8.57 -21.02
N PHE A 224 -9.20 -8.95 -22.10
CA PHE A 224 -7.84 -9.45 -22.04
C PHE A 224 -6.88 -8.40 -21.46
N LEU A 225 -6.94 -7.15 -21.94
CA LEU A 225 -6.13 -6.04 -21.45
C LEU A 225 -6.31 -5.84 -19.94
N VAL A 226 -7.56 -5.74 -19.48
CA VAL A 226 -7.88 -5.44 -18.08
C VAL A 226 -7.48 -6.60 -17.16
N ILE A 227 -7.70 -7.85 -17.57
CA ILE A 227 -7.25 -9.03 -16.79
C ILE A 227 -5.73 -9.13 -16.78
N LEU A 228 -5.08 -8.99 -17.93
CA LEU A 228 -3.63 -9.11 -18.02
C LEU A 228 -2.94 -8.03 -17.19
N ASN A 229 -3.39 -6.78 -17.29
CA ASN A 229 -2.89 -5.70 -16.44
C ASN A 229 -3.12 -6.00 -14.96
N ALA A 230 -4.29 -6.51 -14.58
CA ALA A 230 -4.56 -6.88 -13.18
C ALA A 230 -3.58 -7.94 -12.68
N VAL A 231 -3.34 -8.99 -13.47
CA VAL A 231 -2.39 -10.05 -13.14
C VAL A 231 -0.97 -9.50 -13.04
N LEU A 232 -0.53 -8.69 -14.01
CA LEU A 232 0.80 -8.07 -13.99
C LEU A 232 1.00 -7.15 -12.77
N VAL A 233 0.01 -6.33 -12.43
CA VAL A 233 0.06 -5.47 -11.24
C VAL A 233 0.05 -6.30 -9.97
N MET A 234 -0.75 -7.37 -9.89
CA MET A 234 -0.77 -8.26 -8.72
C MET A 234 0.57 -8.98 -8.54
N ILE A 235 1.19 -9.46 -9.61
CA ILE A 235 2.54 -10.06 -9.58
C ILE A 235 3.56 -9.01 -9.16
N ALA A 236 3.57 -7.83 -9.79
CA ALA A 236 4.48 -6.74 -9.43
C ALA A 236 4.33 -6.34 -7.95
N ASN A 237 3.10 -6.27 -7.44
CA ASN A 237 2.83 -6.04 -6.03
C ASN A 237 3.37 -7.20 -5.17
N ALA A 238 3.15 -8.46 -5.57
CA ALA A 238 3.62 -9.65 -4.86
C ALA A 238 5.17 -9.77 -4.84
N ASP A 239 5.84 -9.23 -5.85
CA ASP A 239 7.30 -9.16 -5.93
C ASP A 239 7.89 -7.91 -5.28
N THR A 240 7.04 -6.95 -4.88
CA THR A 240 7.49 -5.73 -4.20
C THR A 240 8.11 -6.07 -2.85
N LYS A 241 9.44 -6.00 -2.80
CA LYS A 241 10.27 -6.21 -1.59
C LYS A 241 10.60 -4.91 -0.86
N VAL A 242 10.05 -3.78 -1.32
CA VAL A 242 10.36 -2.45 -0.83
C VAL A 242 9.12 -1.57 -0.77
N LEU A 243 8.86 -0.93 0.35
CA LEU A 243 7.94 0.19 0.47
C LEU A 243 8.67 1.48 0.15
N ARG A 244 8.07 2.34 -0.67
CA ARG A 244 8.50 3.72 -0.85
C ARG A 244 7.54 4.63 -0.12
N MET A 245 8.07 5.57 0.63
CA MET A 245 7.26 6.49 1.41
C MET A 245 8.02 7.79 1.65
N ASN A 246 7.43 8.92 1.25
CA ASN A 246 8.02 10.26 1.45
C ASN A 246 9.48 10.36 0.95
N GLY A 247 9.76 9.75 -0.21
CA GLY A 247 11.11 9.71 -0.80
C GLY A 247 12.11 8.77 -0.10
N LYS A 248 11.67 8.02 0.92
CA LYS A 248 12.44 7.01 1.65
C LYS A 248 11.99 5.61 1.23
N LEU A 249 12.81 4.61 1.52
CA LEU A 249 12.57 3.24 1.07
C LEU A 249 12.73 2.28 2.27
N LEU A 250 11.90 1.25 2.36
CA LEU A 250 11.90 0.28 3.46
C LEU A 250 11.86 -1.15 2.89
N LYS A 251 12.83 -2.00 3.19
CA LYS A 251 13.21 -3.27 2.53
C LYS A 251 13.63 -4.27 3.58
N SER A 252 13.40 -5.57 3.50
CA SER A 252 13.93 -6.47 4.54
C SER A 252 15.45 -6.64 4.55
N VAL A 253 16.01 -6.83 5.74
CA VAL A 253 17.42 -7.10 6.03
C VAL A 253 17.51 -8.39 6.83
N GLY A 254 18.22 -9.37 6.26
CA GLY A 254 18.44 -10.67 6.90
C GLY A 254 17.19 -11.55 6.97
N GLU A 255 17.38 -12.75 7.50
CA GLU A 255 16.30 -13.71 7.73
C GLU A 255 15.54 -13.39 9.02
N PRO A 256 14.20 -13.55 9.04
CA PRO A 256 13.42 -13.38 10.26
C PRO A 256 13.86 -14.36 11.34
N LYS A 257 14.11 -13.87 12.56
CA LYS A 257 14.52 -14.71 13.69
C LYS A 257 13.30 -15.14 14.51
N ALA A 258 13.12 -16.45 14.71
CA ALA A 258 12.02 -17.01 15.50
C ALA A 258 12.30 -16.92 17.01
N TYR A 259 11.25 -16.67 17.81
CA TYR A 259 11.31 -16.73 19.27
C TYR A 259 10.18 -17.59 19.81
N GLY A 260 10.46 -18.35 20.88
CA GLY A 260 9.45 -19.18 21.55
C GLY A 260 8.46 -18.34 22.36
N ARG A 261 8.92 -17.26 23.00
CA ARG A 261 8.10 -16.32 23.76
C ARG A 261 8.45 -14.88 23.42
N ARG A 262 7.47 -13.98 23.52
CA ARG A 262 7.66 -12.52 23.43
C ARG A 262 8.68 -12.01 24.47
N LEU A 263 8.74 -12.66 25.64
CA LEU A 263 9.68 -12.33 26.70
C LEU A 263 11.14 -12.62 26.31
N ASP A 264 11.38 -13.68 25.54
CA ASP A 264 12.74 -14.04 25.10
C ASP A 264 13.29 -12.98 24.14
N LEU A 265 12.44 -12.51 23.23
CA LEU A 265 12.74 -11.36 22.36
C LEU A 265 13.07 -10.12 23.20
N ALA A 266 12.24 -9.81 24.19
CA ALA A 266 12.44 -8.64 25.05
C ALA A 266 13.80 -8.69 25.75
N HIS A 267 14.13 -9.82 26.40
CA HIS A 267 15.40 -9.98 27.10
C HIS A 267 16.61 -9.85 26.17
N GLU A 268 16.54 -10.42 24.97
CA GLU A 268 17.62 -10.29 23.97
C GLU A 268 17.83 -8.83 23.56
N LEU A 269 16.75 -8.12 23.21
CA LEU A 269 16.83 -6.72 22.79
C LEU A 269 17.26 -5.80 23.95
N ILE A 270 16.83 -6.07 25.18
CA ILE A 270 17.29 -5.34 26.37
C ILE A 270 18.80 -5.52 26.55
N LYS A 271 19.29 -6.75 26.40
CA LYS A 271 20.72 -7.06 26.49
C LYS A 271 21.53 -6.35 25.40
N GLU A 272 21.02 -6.30 24.17
CA GLU A 272 21.67 -5.60 23.07
C GLU A 272 21.69 -4.08 23.22
N THR A 273 20.60 -3.50 23.74
CA THR A 273 20.43 -2.04 23.81
C THR A 273 20.93 -1.46 25.13
N GLY A 274 21.08 -2.29 26.17
CA GLY A 274 21.43 -1.86 27.51
C GLY A 274 20.31 -1.10 28.23
N ARG A 275 19.08 -1.09 27.68
CA ARG A 275 17.93 -0.35 28.22
C ARG A 275 16.70 -1.25 28.38
N LYS A 276 15.98 -1.06 29.48
CA LYS A 276 14.78 -1.83 29.86
C LYS A 276 13.48 -1.01 29.81
N ASP A 277 13.59 0.31 29.86
CA ASP A 277 12.45 1.23 30.00
C ASP A 277 11.47 1.19 28.83
N TRP A 278 11.97 1.04 27.59
CA TRP A 278 11.10 0.85 26.43
C TRP A 278 10.28 -0.44 26.54
N ALA A 279 10.85 -1.52 27.07
CA ALA A 279 10.19 -2.82 27.18
C ALA A 279 9.11 -2.80 28.29
N LEU A 280 9.37 -2.08 29.39
CA LEU A 280 8.38 -1.83 30.45
C LEU A 280 7.18 -1.05 29.91
N ARG A 281 7.43 0.08 29.21
CA ARG A 281 6.36 0.92 28.64
C ARG A 281 5.55 0.21 27.56
N MET A 282 6.15 -0.75 26.85
CA MET A 282 5.48 -1.61 25.87
C MET A 282 4.77 -2.81 26.50
N GLY A 283 4.86 -3.00 27.82
CA GLY A 283 4.27 -4.13 28.54
C GLY A 283 4.88 -5.49 28.15
N MET A 284 6.13 -5.50 27.67
CA MET A 284 6.83 -6.73 27.29
C MET A 284 7.51 -7.42 28.48
N VAL A 285 7.82 -6.65 29.53
CA VAL A 285 8.45 -7.11 30.77
C VAL A 285 7.71 -6.47 31.94
N GLN A 286 7.65 -7.15 33.08
CA GLN A 286 7.08 -6.60 34.32
C GLN A 286 8.12 -5.74 35.07
N PRO A 287 7.68 -4.71 35.80
CA PRO A 287 8.55 -4.00 36.73
C PRO A 287 9.06 -4.96 37.81
N GLU A 288 10.23 -4.67 38.37
CA GLU A 288 10.72 -5.43 39.53
C GLU A 288 9.88 -5.07 40.76
N LYS A 289 9.72 -6.02 41.70
CA LYS A 289 8.84 -5.86 42.87
C LYS A 289 9.16 -4.63 43.73
N ASP A 290 10.39 -4.12 43.66
CA ASP A 290 10.83 -2.95 44.42
C ASP A 290 10.50 -1.60 43.72
N GLU A 291 10.02 -1.64 42.47
CA GLU A 291 9.57 -0.49 41.68
C GLU A 291 8.03 -0.38 41.60
N GLU A 292 7.30 -1.33 42.21
CA GLU A 292 5.85 -1.24 42.39
C GLU A 292 5.54 -0.10 43.38
N GLY A 293 5.28 1.10 42.85
CA GLY A 293 4.70 2.19 43.64
C GLY A 293 3.42 1.71 44.34
N PRO A 294 3.08 2.28 45.52
CA PRO A 294 1.96 1.79 46.32
C PRO A 294 0.68 1.76 45.47
N VAL A 295 0.08 0.57 45.37
CA VAL A 295 -1.25 0.39 44.78
C VAL A 295 -2.25 1.08 45.71
N VAL A 296 -2.56 2.33 45.42
CA VAL A 296 -3.64 3.04 46.12
C VAL A 296 -4.95 2.48 45.58
N MET A 297 -5.61 1.66 46.40
CA MET A 297 -6.99 1.23 46.17
C MET A 297 -7.97 2.39 46.34
#